data_AF-H0TK51-F1
#
_entry.id   AF-H0TK51-F1
#
_cell.length_a   1.000
_cell.length_b   1.000
_cell.length_c   1.000
_cell.angle_alpha   90.00
_cell.angle_beta   90.00
_cell.angle_gamma   90.00
#
_symmetry.space_group_name_H-M   'P 1'
#
loop_
_entity.id
_entity.type
_entity.pdbx_description
1 polymer ?
#
loop_
_entity_poly.entity_id
_entity_poly.type
_entity_poly.pdbx_seq_one_letter_code
_entity_poly.pdbx_strand_id
1 'polypeptide(L)'
;MVSLPSRVSLTLIFLLIGPLAALAQEPSGCDKFKWPIDRERSALTAPDRIKLGSGGELATMPTSGLTLGLVTPAEAKLPSPPERAPKEGTFAGFTKMTTAPKAGVYTISLSTGGWIDVVQDGHLLKPIAFSGATDCDGIRKTMKYELAAQPFVLQISGTKEQAISIAILPAE
;
A
#
# COMPACT_ATOMS: atom_id res chain seq x y z
N MET A 1 62.75 -8.81 54.24
CA MET A 1 62.51 -7.69 53.31
C MET A 1 61.96 -8.25 52.01
N VAL A 2 60.64 -8.18 51.79
CA VAL A 2 60.00 -8.07 50.46
C VAL A 2 58.64 -7.39 50.69
N SER A 3 58.47 -6.17 50.17
CA SER A 3 57.20 -5.45 50.05
C SER A 3 56.40 -5.95 48.85
N LEU A 4 55.07 -5.95 48.90
CA LEU A 4 54.17 -5.90 47.72
C LEU A 4 52.78 -5.34 48.16
N PRO A 5 51.96 -4.76 47.26
CA PRO A 5 51.37 -3.45 47.46
C PRO A 5 49.83 -3.48 47.51
N SER A 6 49.29 -2.35 47.95
CA SER A 6 47.88 -1.95 47.97
C SER A 6 47.14 -2.26 46.67
N ARG A 7 45.99 -2.95 46.77
CA ARG A 7 45.04 -3.13 45.65
C ARG A 7 44.01 -2.00 45.71
N VAL A 8 44.13 -1.09 44.75
CA VAL A 8 43.20 0.01 44.49
C VAL A 8 41.86 -0.56 44.01
N SER A 9 40.77 -0.22 44.70
CA SER A 9 39.39 -0.52 44.30
C SER A 9 39.00 0.29 43.07
N LEU A 10 38.50 -0.38 42.02
CA LEU A 10 37.92 0.26 40.83
C LEU A 10 36.41 0.01 40.81
N THR A 11 35.62 1.02 41.17
CA THR A 11 34.16 0.99 41.12
C THR A 11 33.69 1.30 39.70
N LEU A 12 33.12 0.33 38.99
CA LEU A 12 32.51 0.52 37.67
C LEU A 12 31.06 1.02 37.82
N ILE A 13 30.79 2.24 37.38
CA ILE A 13 29.42 2.78 37.25
C ILE A 13 28.90 2.40 35.86
N PHE A 14 27.92 1.50 35.80
CA PHE A 14 27.18 1.17 34.58
C PHE A 14 26.07 2.19 34.36
N LEU A 15 26.25 3.08 33.37
CA LEU A 15 25.20 3.98 32.87
C LEU A 15 24.28 3.20 31.91
N LEU A 16 23.05 2.92 32.35
CA LEU A 16 21.99 2.32 31.54
C LEU A 16 21.41 3.37 30.59
N ILE A 17 21.84 3.36 29.32
CA ILE A 17 21.23 4.12 28.24
C ILE A 17 20.15 3.24 27.60
N GLY A 18 18.88 3.50 27.93
CA GLY A 18 17.74 2.84 27.29
C GLY A 18 17.38 3.50 25.94
N PRO A 19 16.99 2.74 24.90
CA PRO A 19 16.63 3.30 23.61
C PRO A 19 15.20 3.88 23.64
N LEU A 20 15.08 5.17 23.30
CA LEU A 20 13.79 5.79 22.99
C LEU A 20 13.34 5.32 21.60
N ALA A 21 12.26 4.56 21.53
CA ALA A 21 11.60 4.26 20.26
C ALA A 21 10.97 5.55 19.71
N ALA A 22 11.58 6.14 18.69
CA ALA A 22 11.02 7.29 17.98
C ALA A 22 9.79 6.84 17.19
N LEU A 23 8.62 7.39 17.51
CA LEU A 23 7.43 7.23 16.69
C LEU A 23 7.62 8.07 15.42
N ALA A 24 7.98 7.44 14.31
CA ALA A 24 8.03 8.11 13.02
C ALA A 24 6.60 8.54 12.62
N GLN A 25 6.35 9.85 12.62
CA GLN A 25 5.09 10.41 12.13
C GLN A 25 4.93 10.10 10.64
N GLU A 26 3.73 9.68 10.22
CA GLU A 26 3.42 9.54 8.80
C GLU A 26 3.56 10.92 8.11
N PRO A 27 4.04 10.99 6.86
CA PRO A 27 4.07 12.23 6.11
C PRO A 27 2.65 12.81 6.01
N SER A 28 2.49 14.11 6.25
CA SER A 28 1.18 14.79 6.28
C SER A 28 1.16 15.97 5.31
N GLY A 29 0.11 16.04 4.49
CA GLY A 29 -0.08 17.04 3.42
C GLY A 29 0.21 16.49 2.02
N CYS A 30 -0.52 17.01 1.02
CA CYS A 30 -0.38 16.55 -0.38
C CYS A 30 1.01 16.82 -0.98
N ASP A 31 1.78 17.76 -0.44
CA ASP A 31 3.15 18.07 -0.86
C ASP A 31 4.18 17.06 -0.36
N LYS A 32 3.77 16.10 0.49
CA LYS A 32 4.66 15.07 1.05
C LYS A 32 4.72 13.78 0.24
N PHE A 33 4.00 13.73 -0.87
CA PHE A 33 4.22 12.65 -1.83
C PHE A 33 5.58 12.81 -2.50
N LYS A 34 6.25 11.68 -2.78
CA LYS A 34 7.58 11.65 -3.40
C LYS A 34 7.58 12.07 -4.89
N TRP A 35 6.40 12.25 -5.48
CA TRP A 35 6.18 12.69 -6.87
C TRP A 35 4.82 13.40 -6.98
N PRO A 36 4.56 14.13 -8.08
CA PRO A 36 3.26 14.77 -8.32
C PRO A 36 2.12 13.75 -8.38
N ILE A 37 0.98 14.04 -7.73
CA ILE A 37 -0.16 13.12 -7.63
C ILE A 37 -1.47 13.66 -8.21
N ASP A 38 -1.44 14.77 -8.94
CA ASP A 38 -2.66 15.44 -9.39
C ASP A 38 -3.48 14.57 -10.34
N ARG A 39 -2.84 13.77 -11.19
CA ARG A 39 -3.51 12.84 -12.11
C ARG A 39 -4.19 11.70 -11.36
N GLU A 40 -3.49 11.08 -10.41
CA GLU A 40 -4.00 10.02 -9.57
C GLU A 40 -5.18 10.52 -8.73
N ARG A 41 -5.04 11.69 -8.08
CA ARG A 41 -6.09 12.30 -7.26
C ARG A 41 -7.30 12.72 -8.11
N SER A 42 -7.08 13.23 -9.31
CA SER A 42 -8.16 13.53 -10.25
C SER A 42 -8.95 12.28 -10.63
N ALA A 43 -8.26 11.19 -11.01
CA ALA A 43 -8.90 9.92 -11.32
C ALA A 43 -9.66 9.32 -10.11
N LEU A 44 -9.09 9.42 -8.90
CA LEU A 44 -9.70 8.93 -7.67
C LEU A 44 -10.94 9.72 -7.23
N THR A 45 -11.07 10.98 -7.64
CA THR A 45 -12.19 11.86 -7.28
C THR A 45 -13.19 12.10 -8.42
N ALA A 46 -12.89 11.66 -9.65
CA ALA A 46 -13.75 11.79 -10.82
C ALA A 46 -15.17 11.21 -10.61
N PRO A 47 -16.25 11.92 -10.98
CA PRO A 47 -17.62 11.48 -10.70
C PRO A 47 -18.05 10.24 -11.52
N ASP A 48 -17.36 9.93 -12.60
CA ASP A 48 -17.64 8.86 -13.57
C ASP A 48 -16.87 7.57 -13.29
N ARG A 49 -16.32 7.39 -12.08
CA ARG A 49 -15.63 6.15 -11.71
C ARG A 49 -16.53 4.93 -11.88
N ILE A 50 -15.96 3.88 -12.48
CA ILE A 50 -16.64 2.60 -12.64
C ILE A 50 -16.91 2.01 -11.25
N LYS A 51 -18.14 1.56 -10.99
CA LYS A 51 -18.50 0.89 -9.74
C LYS A 51 -18.58 -0.61 -9.94
N LEU A 52 -17.92 -1.38 -9.07
CA LEU A 52 -17.98 -2.84 -9.08
C LEU A 52 -17.84 -3.39 -7.66
N GLY A 53 -18.42 -4.57 -7.41
CA GLY A 53 -18.17 -5.32 -6.18
C GLY A 53 -16.90 -6.17 -6.27
N SER A 54 -16.44 -6.67 -5.13
CA SER A 54 -15.37 -7.67 -5.08
C SER A 54 -15.68 -8.87 -5.98
N GLY A 55 -14.67 -9.32 -6.72
CA GLY A 55 -14.81 -10.36 -7.74
C GLY A 55 -15.26 -9.86 -9.11
N GLY A 56 -15.52 -8.56 -9.25
CA GLY A 56 -15.81 -7.94 -10.54
C GLY A 56 -14.63 -8.04 -11.51
N GLU A 57 -14.94 -7.89 -12.79
CA GLU A 57 -13.96 -7.94 -13.88
C GLU A 57 -14.08 -6.71 -14.75
N LEU A 58 -12.95 -6.24 -15.28
CA LEU A 58 -12.87 -5.13 -16.22
C LEU A 58 -12.06 -5.58 -17.45
N ALA A 59 -12.69 -5.48 -18.62
CA ALA A 59 -12.03 -5.78 -19.88
C ALA A 59 -11.09 -4.66 -20.33
N THR A 60 -11.22 -3.45 -19.81
CA THR A 60 -10.38 -2.32 -20.20
C THR A 60 -9.94 -1.56 -18.98
N MET A 61 -8.68 -1.11 -18.97
CA MET A 61 -8.18 -0.20 -17.94
C MET A 61 -9.08 1.03 -17.89
N PRO A 62 -9.63 1.39 -16.72
CA PRO A 62 -10.46 2.57 -16.61
C PRO A 62 -9.62 3.82 -16.90
N THR A 63 -10.17 4.74 -17.71
CA THR A 63 -9.53 6.03 -17.99
C THR A 63 -9.63 6.98 -16.81
N SER A 64 -10.72 6.88 -16.06
CA SER A 64 -10.89 7.43 -14.71
C SER A 64 -10.54 6.35 -13.67
N GLY A 65 -10.88 6.57 -12.39
CA GLY A 65 -10.77 5.52 -11.38
C GLY A 65 -11.90 4.51 -11.43
N LEU A 66 -11.85 3.56 -10.50
CA LEU A 66 -12.96 2.70 -10.13
C LEU A 66 -13.26 2.85 -8.64
N THR A 67 -14.49 2.53 -8.24
CA THR A 67 -14.85 2.33 -6.84
C THR A 67 -15.18 0.85 -6.65
N LEU A 68 -14.34 0.18 -5.85
CA LEU A 68 -14.48 -1.24 -5.52
C LEU A 68 -15.25 -1.38 -4.21
N GLY A 69 -16.36 -2.09 -4.24
CA GLY A 69 -17.04 -2.58 -3.03
C GLY A 69 -16.24 -3.70 -2.39
N LEU A 70 -15.97 -3.55 -1.10
CA LEU A 70 -15.20 -4.48 -0.28
C LEU A 70 -16.13 -5.22 0.70
N VAL A 71 -15.74 -6.43 1.04
CA VAL A 71 -16.48 -7.32 1.96
C VAL A 71 -15.55 -7.75 3.10
N THR A 72 -16.03 -8.57 4.04
CA THR A 72 -15.14 -9.07 5.10
C THR A 72 -14.01 -9.92 4.49
N PRO A 73 -12.82 -10.00 5.12
CA PRO A 73 -11.70 -10.75 4.57
C PRO A 73 -12.03 -12.23 4.29
N ALA A 74 -12.90 -12.85 5.08
CA ALA A 74 -13.35 -14.22 4.87
C ALA A 74 -14.25 -14.36 3.63
N GLU A 75 -15.12 -13.38 3.38
CA GLU A 75 -16.02 -13.37 2.23
C GLU A 75 -15.32 -12.95 0.93
N ALA A 76 -14.26 -12.16 1.04
CA ALA A 76 -13.55 -11.58 -0.10
C ALA A 76 -12.98 -12.64 -1.04
N LYS A 77 -12.68 -13.85 -0.53
CA LYS A 77 -12.15 -14.98 -1.30
C LYS A 77 -11.04 -14.55 -2.27
N LEU A 78 -10.07 -13.80 -1.73
CA LEU A 78 -8.96 -13.25 -2.53
C LEU A 78 -8.27 -14.38 -3.31
N PRO A 79 -8.06 -14.24 -4.63
CA PRO A 79 -7.41 -15.26 -5.46
C PRO A 79 -6.02 -15.70 -4.98
N SER A 80 -5.31 -14.82 -4.28
CA SER A 80 -4.02 -15.09 -3.65
C SER A 80 -4.05 -14.64 -2.19
N PRO A 81 -3.36 -15.36 -1.27
CA PRO A 81 -3.19 -14.89 0.09
C PRO A 81 -2.60 -13.47 0.11
N PRO A 82 -3.16 -12.53 0.88
CA PRO A 82 -2.62 -11.17 0.93
C PRO A 82 -1.25 -11.18 1.58
N GLU A 83 -0.31 -10.35 1.10
CA GLU A 83 1.05 -10.30 1.66
C GLU A 83 1.06 -9.85 3.13
N ARG A 84 0.02 -9.11 3.54
CA ARG A 84 -0.22 -8.75 4.94
C ARG A 84 -1.55 -9.30 5.42
N ALA A 85 -1.48 -10.02 6.53
CA ALA A 85 -2.67 -10.51 7.21
C ALA A 85 -3.63 -9.34 7.51
N PRO A 86 -4.90 -9.43 7.08
CA PRO A 86 -5.91 -8.43 7.41
C PRO A 86 -6.09 -8.34 8.93
N LYS A 87 -6.32 -7.12 9.42
CA LYS A 87 -6.66 -6.89 10.84
C LYS A 87 -8.16 -7.09 11.04
N GLU A 88 -8.58 -7.37 12.27
CA GLU A 88 -10.00 -7.36 12.62
C GLU A 88 -10.64 -6.00 12.30
N GLY A 89 -11.92 -6.02 11.90
CA GLY A 89 -12.65 -4.81 11.52
C GLY A 89 -12.17 -4.15 10.22
N THR A 90 -11.36 -4.86 9.41
CA THR A 90 -10.99 -4.41 8.06
C THR A 90 -11.75 -5.16 6.98
N PHE A 91 -11.75 -4.63 5.77
CA PHE A 91 -12.39 -5.18 4.59
C PHE A 91 -11.35 -5.52 3.52
N ALA A 92 -11.75 -6.39 2.60
CA ALA A 92 -10.95 -6.83 1.47
C ALA A 92 -11.82 -7.05 0.24
N GLY A 93 -11.18 -7.08 -0.92
CA GLY A 93 -11.83 -7.42 -2.18
C GLY A 93 -10.83 -7.42 -3.32
N PHE A 94 -11.28 -7.85 -4.50
CA PHE A 94 -10.44 -7.88 -5.68
C PHE A 94 -11.21 -7.54 -6.94
N THR A 95 -10.46 -7.15 -7.98
CA THR A 95 -10.96 -7.04 -9.35
C THR A 95 -9.97 -7.66 -10.32
N LYS A 96 -10.47 -8.22 -11.43
CA LYS A 96 -9.61 -8.74 -12.49
C LYS A 96 -9.60 -7.81 -13.69
N MET A 97 -8.41 -7.45 -14.15
CA MET A 97 -8.22 -6.85 -15.46
C MET A 97 -8.01 -7.98 -16.47
N THR A 98 -9.02 -8.24 -17.31
CA THR A 98 -9.03 -9.43 -18.18
C THR A 98 -8.32 -9.21 -19.51
N THR A 99 -8.19 -7.96 -19.96
CA THR A 99 -7.33 -7.61 -21.10
C THR A 99 -5.96 -7.18 -20.62
N ALA A 100 -4.93 -7.68 -21.29
CA ALA A 100 -3.55 -7.28 -21.06
C ALA A 100 -3.36 -5.76 -21.27
N PRO A 101 -2.77 -5.03 -20.30
CA PRO A 101 -2.32 -3.67 -20.53
C PRO A 101 -1.12 -3.66 -21.49
N LYS A 102 -0.70 -2.48 -21.93
CA LYS A 102 0.64 -2.35 -22.51
C LYS A 102 1.66 -2.65 -21.40
N ALA A 103 2.75 -3.33 -21.73
CA ALA A 103 3.82 -3.52 -20.76
C ALA A 103 4.42 -2.16 -20.36
N GLY A 104 4.71 -1.98 -19.08
CA GLY A 104 5.30 -0.74 -18.58
C GLY A 104 5.08 -0.53 -17.09
N VAL A 105 5.50 0.64 -16.62
CA VAL A 105 5.31 1.03 -15.21
C VAL A 105 3.95 1.69 -15.06
N TYR A 106 3.20 1.26 -14.05
CA TYR A 106 1.88 1.81 -13.70
C TYR A 106 1.87 2.29 -12.25
N THR A 107 1.22 3.42 -12.00
CA THR A 107 0.80 3.82 -10.66
C THR A 107 -0.53 3.15 -10.31
N ILE A 108 -0.60 2.57 -9.12
CA ILE A 108 -1.83 2.08 -8.50
C ILE A 108 -2.04 2.88 -7.22
N SER A 109 -3.13 3.63 -7.19
CA SER A 109 -3.41 4.63 -6.14
C SER A 109 -4.72 4.32 -5.44
N LEU A 110 -4.76 4.60 -4.14
CA LEU A 110 -5.93 4.36 -3.28
C LEU A 110 -6.37 5.66 -2.61
N SER A 111 -7.68 5.87 -2.55
CA SER A 111 -8.27 6.99 -1.80
C SER A 111 -8.05 6.88 -0.30
N THR A 112 -7.96 5.66 0.24
CA THR A 112 -7.92 5.40 1.68
C THR A 112 -6.84 4.36 2.00
N GLY A 113 -6.65 4.06 3.30
CA GLY A 113 -5.64 3.10 3.73
C GLY A 113 -5.97 1.69 3.27
N GLY A 114 -4.98 0.99 2.72
CA GLY A 114 -5.11 -0.40 2.28
C GLY A 114 -3.78 -0.99 1.81
N TRP A 115 -3.74 -2.31 1.75
CA TRP A 115 -2.70 -3.06 1.08
C TRP A 115 -3.07 -3.28 -0.39
N ILE A 116 -2.07 -3.28 -1.26
CA ILE A 116 -2.23 -3.47 -2.70
C ILE A 116 -1.42 -4.70 -3.05
N ASP A 117 -2.10 -5.74 -3.52
CA ASP A 117 -1.48 -6.93 -4.09
C ASP A 117 -1.80 -6.96 -5.58
N VAL A 118 -0.78 -7.04 -6.44
CA VAL A 118 -0.95 -7.23 -7.88
C VAL A 118 -0.49 -8.63 -8.24
N VAL A 119 -1.35 -9.40 -8.89
CA VAL A 119 -1.05 -10.79 -9.27
C VAL A 119 -1.04 -10.92 -10.79
N GLN A 120 0.09 -11.35 -11.36
CA GLN A 120 0.21 -11.75 -12.76
C GLN A 120 0.72 -13.19 -12.82
N ASP A 121 0.06 -14.03 -13.62
CA ASP A 121 0.42 -15.45 -13.78
C ASP A 121 0.56 -16.20 -12.43
N GLY A 122 -0.33 -15.91 -11.48
CA GLY A 122 -0.29 -16.51 -10.14
C GLY A 122 0.81 -15.98 -9.20
N HIS A 123 1.63 -15.03 -9.65
CA HIS A 123 2.72 -14.44 -8.87
C HIS A 123 2.38 -13.02 -8.39
N LEU A 124 2.61 -12.78 -7.10
CA LEU A 124 2.56 -11.44 -6.51
C LEU A 124 3.73 -10.60 -7.02
N LEU A 125 3.41 -9.46 -7.63
CA LEU A 125 4.40 -8.49 -8.07
C LEU A 125 4.87 -7.65 -6.89
N LYS A 126 6.18 -7.38 -6.84
CA LYS A 126 6.74 -6.43 -5.88
C LYS A 126 6.58 -5.00 -6.41
N PRO A 127 6.12 -4.04 -5.59
CA PRO A 127 6.13 -2.64 -5.98
C PRO A 127 7.57 -2.15 -6.12
N ILE A 128 7.84 -1.37 -7.17
CA ILE A 128 9.16 -0.77 -7.42
C ILE A 128 9.32 0.59 -6.74
N ALA A 129 8.22 1.26 -6.39
CA ALA A 129 8.22 2.48 -5.61
C ALA A 129 6.92 2.65 -4.81
N PHE A 130 6.97 3.39 -3.70
CA PHE A 130 5.80 3.76 -2.92
C PHE A 130 5.87 5.22 -2.46
N SER A 131 4.71 5.86 -2.40
CA SER A 131 4.49 7.15 -1.75
C SER A 131 3.13 7.16 -1.06
N GLY A 132 3.01 7.92 0.03
CA GLY A 132 1.77 8.11 0.74
C GLY A 132 1.91 9.23 1.75
N ALA A 133 0.79 9.90 2.02
CA ALA A 133 0.68 10.93 3.03
C ALA A 133 -0.71 10.90 3.66
N THR A 134 -0.82 11.37 4.89
CA THR A 134 -2.09 11.71 5.55
C THR A 134 -2.49 13.14 5.19
N ASP A 135 -3.72 13.53 5.56
CA ASP A 135 -4.20 14.92 5.43
C ASP A 135 -4.12 15.45 3.98
N CYS A 136 -4.37 14.56 3.02
CA CYS A 136 -4.50 14.88 1.61
C CYS A 136 -5.81 14.29 1.08
N ASP A 137 -6.83 15.12 0.95
CA ASP A 137 -8.14 14.67 0.52
C ASP A 137 -8.11 14.08 -0.89
N GLY A 138 -8.79 12.94 -1.05
CA GLY A 138 -8.91 12.24 -2.33
C GLY A 138 -7.78 11.26 -2.66
N ILE A 139 -6.69 11.19 -1.86
CA ILE A 139 -5.64 10.18 -2.04
C ILE A 139 -4.88 9.89 -0.74
N ARG A 140 -4.68 8.61 -0.42
CA ARG A 140 -3.89 8.18 0.74
C ARG A 140 -2.50 7.66 0.35
N LYS A 141 -2.43 6.89 -0.73
CA LYS A 141 -1.18 6.25 -1.18
C LYS A 141 -1.19 5.94 -2.65
N THR A 142 0.00 5.80 -3.21
CA THR A 142 0.25 5.39 -4.58
C THR A 142 1.52 4.54 -4.65
N MET A 143 1.50 3.52 -5.50
CA MET A 143 2.58 2.56 -5.66
C MET A 143 2.86 2.37 -7.14
N LYS A 144 4.14 2.27 -7.52
CA LYS A 144 4.55 1.93 -8.89
C LYS A 144 4.77 0.42 -8.99
N TYR A 145 4.19 -0.20 -10.01
CA TYR A 145 4.39 -1.60 -10.38
C TYR A 145 4.85 -1.68 -11.83
N GLU A 146 5.75 -2.61 -12.12
CA GLU A 146 6.06 -2.99 -13.50
C GLU A 146 5.06 -4.07 -13.92
N LEU A 147 4.17 -3.76 -14.86
CA LEU A 147 3.18 -4.68 -15.38
C LEU A 147 3.65 -5.26 -16.72
N ALA A 148 3.62 -6.58 -16.84
CA ALA A 148 3.78 -7.25 -18.12
C ALA A 148 2.53 -7.04 -19.00
N ALA A 149 2.66 -7.32 -20.30
CA ALA A 149 1.53 -7.31 -21.24
C ALA A 149 0.64 -8.56 -21.05
N GLN A 150 0.06 -8.71 -19.86
CA GLN A 150 -0.77 -9.82 -19.45
C GLN A 150 -1.92 -9.37 -18.51
N PRO A 151 -3.04 -10.09 -18.49
CA PRO A 151 -4.10 -9.89 -17.50
C PRO A 151 -3.55 -9.94 -16.07
N PHE A 152 -4.20 -9.24 -15.15
CA PHE A 152 -3.78 -9.22 -13.76
C PHE A 152 -4.97 -9.13 -12.80
N VAL A 153 -4.75 -9.60 -11.57
CA VAL A 153 -5.69 -9.39 -10.46
C VAL A 153 -5.14 -8.29 -9.57
N LEU A 154 -6.00 -7.32 -9.24
CA LEU A 154 -5.74 -6.36 -8.20
C LEU A 154 -6.51 -6.77 -6.95
N GLN A 155 -5.81 -7.03 -5.85
CA GLN A 155 -6.41 -7.32 -4.56
C GLN A 155 -6.13 -6.19 -3.58
N ILE A 156 -7.16 -5.84 -2.82
CA ILE A 156 -7.11 -4.86 -1.75
C ILE A 156 -7.45 -5.55 -0.44
N SER A 157 -6.69 -5.26 0.61
CA SER A 157 -6.96 -5.76 1.95
C SER A 157 -6.60 -4.74 3.02
N GLY A 158 -7.12 -4.93 4.23
CA GLY A 158 -6.76 -4.08 5.38
C GLY A 158 -7.38 -2.67 5.34
N THR A 159 -8.41 -2.45 4.53
CA THR A 159 -9.12 -1.16 4.44
C THR A 159 -10.17 -1.05 5.54
N LYS A 160 -10.34 0.13 6.15
CA LYS A 160 -11.35 0.36 7.20
C LYS A 160 -12.76 0.62 6.66
N GLU A 161 -12.87 0.89 5.37
CA GLU A 161 -14.11 1.24 4.67
C GLU A 161 -14.56 0.07 3.78
N GLN A 162 -15.87 -0.04 3.57
CA GLN A 162 -16.48 -1.06 2.71
C GLN A 162 -16.44 -0.70 1.22
N ALA A 163 -15.87 0.44 0.86
CA ALA A 163 -15.63 0.84 -0.52
C ALA A 163 -14.34 1.62 -0.60
N ILE A 164 -13.65 1.50 -1.73
CA ILE A 164 -12.39 2.24 -1.96
C ILE A 164 -12.33 2.70 -3.42
N SER A 165 -11.89 3.94 -3.63
CA SER A 165 -11.54 4.39 -4.97
C SER A 165 -10.12 3.96 -5.31
N ILE A 166 -9.95 3.48 -6.54
CA ILE A 166 -8.68 3.00 -7.07
C ILE A 166 -8.44 3.68 -8.42
N ALA A 167 -7.24 4.17 -8.64
CA ALA A 167 -6.78 4.62 -9.96
C ALA A 167 -5.62 3.75 -10.42
N ILE A 168 -5.62 3.36 -11.70
CA ILE A 168 -4.52 2.63 -12.31
C ILE A 168 -4.10 3.35 -13.58
N LEU A 169 -2.95 4.00 -13.55
CA LEU A 169 -2.49 4.89 -14.63
C LEU A 169 -1.07 4.50 -15.06
N PRO A 170 -0.69 4.68 -16.33
CA PRO A 170 0.72 4.63 -16.72
C PRO A 170 1.51 5.66 -15.89
N ALA A 171 2.65 5.23 -15.36
CA ALA A 171 3.56 6.11 -14.64
C ALA A 171 4.29 7.04 -15.62
N GLU A 172 4.47 8.28 -15.19
CA GLU A 172 5.37 9.24 -15.81
C GLU A 172 6.83 8.98 -15.42
#